data_AF-A0A949YAH8-F1
#
_entry.id   AF-A0A949YAH8-F1
#
_cell.length_a   1.000
_cell.length_b   1.000
_cell.length_c   1.000
_cell.angle_alpha   90.00
_cell.angle_beta   90.00
_cell.angle_gamma   90.00
#
_symmetry.space_group_name_H-M   'P 1'
#
loop_
_entity.id
_entity.type
_entity.pdbx_description
1 polymer ?
#
loop_
_entity_poly.entity_id
_entity_poly.type
_entity_poly.pdbx_seq_one_letter_code
_entity_poly.pdbx_strand_id
1 'polypeptide(L)'
;MRTNVTANSEVGLSSERLSVADSLDEAFLSSEHRALRVVIVGHVDHGKSTLVGRLLYETGSLPDGKFEQIQTVCRRRGMQFEWAFLMDALQAERDQNITI
;
A
#
# COMPACT_ATOMS: atom_id res chain seq x y z
N MET A 1 19.86 50.50 39.35
CA MET A 1 18.76 50.13 40.28
C MET A 1 17.63 49.55 39.45
N ARG A 2 17.17 48.34 39.80
CA ARG A 2 16.23 47.42 39.09
C ARG A 2 16.86 46.64 37.92
N THR A 3 16.75 45.31 37.75
CA THR A 3 16.63 44.10 38.59
C THR A 3 16.80 42.91 37.62
N ASN A 4 17.51 41.85 38.01
CA ASN A 4 17.59 40.57 37.28
C ASN A 4 16.31 39.72 37.46
N VAL A 5 16.21 38.62 36.67
CA VAL A 5 15.72 37.26 37.03
C VAL A 5 14.54 36.69 36.19
N THR A 6 14.92 35.79 35.26
CA THR A 6 14.43 34.40 35.02
C THR A 6 13.20 34.07 34.15
N ALA A 7 13.46 33.04 33.32
CA ALA A 7 12.62 32.24 32.44
C ALA A 7 11.34 31.64 33.06
N ASN A 8 10.30 31.43 32.25
CA ASN A 8 9.80 30.09 31.86
C ASN A 8 8.39 30.16 31.23
N SER A 9 8.24 29.33 30.18
CA SER A 9 7.04 28.55 29.83
C SER A 9 5.68 29.26 29.75
N GLU A 10 5.27 29.62 28.55
CA GLU A 10 3.85 29.56 28.18
C GLU A 10 3.54 28.11 27.73
N VAL A 11 3.27 27.26 28.71
CA VAL A 11 2.45 26.05 28.51
C VAL A 11 1.06 26.41 29.02
N GLY A 12 0.10 26.47 28.10
CA GLY A 12 -1.34 26.58 28.38
C GLY A 12 -2.11 26.00 27.20
N LEU A 13 -2.30 24.69 27.17
CA LEU A 13 -3.58 24.03 27.46
C LEU A 13 -4.72 24.51 26.55
N SER A 14 -4.90 23.81 25.44
CA SER A 14 -6.17 23.72 24.72
C SER A 14 -6.37 22.30 24.22
N SER A 15 -6.91 21.49 25.12
CA SER A 15 -8.01 20.55 24.89
C SER A 15 -7.79 19.35 23.96
N GLU A 16 -7.47 18.24 24.63
CA GLU A 16 -7.93 16.87 24.38
C GLU A 16 -9.14 16.71 23.45
N ARG A 17 -8.87 16.58 22.15
CA ARG A 17 -9.69 15.77 21.25
C ARG A 17 -8.83 14.73 20.57
N LEU A 18 -8.23 13.84 21.37
CA LEU A 18 -7.85 12.53 20.87
C LEU A 18 -9.17 11.81 20.56
N SER A 19 -9.46 11.65 19.27
CA SER A 19 -10.73 11.09 18.84
C SER A 19 -10.83 9.66 19.36
N VAL A 20 -11.99 9.28 19.89
CA VAL A 20 -12.25 7.89 20.31
C VAL A 20 -12.13 6.94 19.11
N ALA A 21 -12.25 7.43 17.88
CA ALA A 21 -11.99 6.64 16.68
C ALA A 21 -10.48 6.35 16.52
N ASP A 22 -9.61 7.31 16.85
CA ASP A 22 -8.15 7.14 16.74
C ASP A 22 -7.63 6.11 17.75
N SER A 23 -8.22 6.07 18.95
CA SER A 23 -7.87 5.09 19.98
C SER A 23 -8.43 3.69 19.72
N LEU A 24 -9.54 3.58 18.98
CA LEU A 24 -10.07 2.29 18.52
C LEU A 24 -9.24 1.74 17.35
N ASP A 25 -8.77 2.59 16.44
CA ASP A 25 -7.87 2.20 15.36
C ASP A 25 -6.53 1.67 15.92
N GLU A 26 -5.93 2.35 16.89
CA GLU A 26 -4.69 1.90 17.55
C GLU A 26 -4.86 0.59 18.34
N ALA A 27 -6.01 0.41 19.00
CA ALA A 27 -6.32 -0.84 19.71
C ALA A 27 -6.57 -2.02 18.76
N PHE A 28 -7.14 -1.78 17.58
CA PHE A 28 -7.36 -2.84 16.58
C PHE A 28 -6.05 -3.30 15.91
N LEU A 29 -5.11 -2.37 15.72
CA LEU A 29 -3.75 -2.64 15.24
C LEU A 29 -2.88 -3.41 16.25
N SER A 30 -3.31 -3.52 17.51
CA SER A 30 -2.61 -4.30 18.55
C SER A 30 -2.84 -5.82 18.45
N SER A 31 -3.76 -6.27 17.60
CA SER A 31 -3.88 -7.69 17.27
C SER A 31 -2.69 -8.10 16.41
N GLU A 32 -1.94 -9.14 16.82
CA GLU A 32 -0.83 -9.65 16.02
C GLU A 32 -1.22 -9.76 14.54
N HIS A 33 -0.65 -8.88 13.70
CA HIS A 33 -0.73 -8.94 12.24
C HIS A 33 0.01 -10.20 11.78
N ARG A 34 -0.61 -11.36 11.97
CA ARG A 34 -0.06 -12.65 11.61
C ARG A 34 -0.03 -12.71 10.10
N ALA A 35 1.17 -12.67 9.52
CA ALA A 35 1.37 -12.80 8.08
C ALA A 35 0.70 -14.10 7.58
N LEU A 36 -0.38 -13.94 6.81
CA LEU A 36 -1.06 -15.05 6.17
C LEU A 36 -0.31 -15.40 4.88
N ARG A 37 0.12 -16.66 4.79
CA ARG A 37 0.73 -17.19 3.55
C ARG A 37 -0.38 -17.87 2.75
N VAL A 38 -0.64 -17.32 1.56
CA VAL A 38 -1.67 -17.84 0.64
C VAL A 38 -1.00 -18.41 -0.60
N VAL A 39 -1.47 -19.56 -1.06
CA VAL A 39 -1.04 -20.17 -2.32
C VAL A 39 -2.29 -20.48 -3.15
N ILE A 40 -2.29 -20.07 -4.41
CA ILE A 40 -3.37 -20.35 -5.36
C ILE A 40 -2.86 -21.39 -6.36
N VAL A 41 -3.56 -22.53 -6.46
CA VAL A 41 -3.19 -23.67 -7.30
C VAL A 41 -4.34 -24.04 -8.24
N GLY A 42 -4.02 -24.51 -9.44
CA GLY A 42 -4.99 -24.90 -10.47
C GLY A 42 -4.36 -25.05 -11.84
N HIS A 43 -5.11 -25.58 -12.81
CA HIS A 43 -4.66 -25.78 -14.19
C HIS A 43 -4.21 -24.48 -14.86
N VAL A 44 -3.41 -24.56 -15.94
CA VAL A 44 -2.80 -23.40 -16.62
C VAL A 44 -3.85 -22.34 -16.96
N ASP A 45 -5.00 -22.76 -17.49
CA ASP A 45 -6.05 -21.87 -18.00
C ASP A 45 -7.07 -21.40 -16.95
N HIS A 46 -6.89 -21.72 -15.67
CA HIS A 46 -7.83 -21.33 -14.61
C HIS A 46 -7.68 -19.86 -14.16
N GLY A 47 -6.93 -19.02 -14.88
CA GLY A 47 -6.86 -17.58 -14.60
C GLY A 47 -6.25 -17.21 -13.24
N LYS A 48 -5.37 -18.05 -12.69
CA LYS A 48 -4.75 -17.83 -11.37
C LYS A 48 -4.03 -16.48 -11.29
N SER A 49 -3.20 -16.16 -12.28
CA SER A 49 -2.49 -14.88 -12.35
C SER A 49 -3.44 -13.70 -12.53
N THR A 50 -4.55 -13.90 -13.26
CA THR A 50 -5.61 -12.90 -13.43
C THR A 50 -6.27 -12.57 -12.09
N LEU A 51 -6.59 -13.59 -11.28
CA LEU A 51 -7.15 -13.39 -9.95
C LEU A 51 -6.18 -12.65 -9.03
N VAL A 52 -4.92 -13.06 -8.99
CA VAL A 52 -3.91 -12.40 -8.14
C VAL A 52 -3.69 -10.96 -8.58
N GLY A 53 -3.55 -10.70 -9.88
CA GLY A 53 -3.36 -9.34 -10.40
C GLY A 53 -4.54 -8.42 -10.07
N ARG A 54 -5.77 -8.95 -10.11
CA ARG A 54 -6.96 -8.21 -9.69
C ARG A 54 -7.00 -7.95 -8.19
N LEU A 55 -6.67 -8.94 -7.37
CA LEU A 55 -6.60 -8.77 -5.91
C LEU A 55 -5.60 -7.68 -5.53
N LEU A 56 -4.39 -7.69 -6.12
CA LEU A 56 -3.38 -6.67 -5.85
C LEU A 56 -3.86 -5.26 -6.21
N TYR A 57 -4.64 -5.12 -7.29
CA TYR A 57 -5.23 -3.85 -7.67
C TYR A 57 -6.32 -3.41 -6.67
N GLU A 58 -7.26 -4.29 -6.35
CA GLU A 58 -8.39 -3.98 -5.47
C GLU A 58 -7.95 -3.72 -4.01
N THR A 59 -6.86 -4.36 -3.56
CA THR A 59 -6.29 -4.12 -2.22
C THR A 59 -5.33 -2.93 -2.16
N GLY A 60 -5.12 -2.20 -3.28
CA GLY A 60 -4.16 -1.09 -3.33
C GLY A 60 -2.72 -1.52 -3.07
N SER A 61 -2.38 -2.78 -3.34
CA SER A 61 -1.05 -3.35 -3.08
C SER A 61 -0.11 -3.25 -4.28
N LEU A 62 -0.53 -2.57 -5.34
CA LEU A 62 0.31 -2.29 -6.50
C LEU A 62 1.18 -1.05 -6.25
N PRO A 63 2.41 -1.03 -6.81
CA PRO A 63 3.21 0.18 -6.86
C PRO A 63 2.48 1.32 -7.60
N ASP A 64 2.74 2.55 -7.16
CA ASP A 64 2.14 3.75 -7.75
C ASP A 64 2.45 3.86 -9.25
N GLY A 65 1.45 4.19 -10.06
CA GLY A 65 1.61 4.37 -11.51
C GLY A 65 1.76 3.08 -12.31
N LYS A 66 1.83 1.90 -11.65
CA LYS A 66 2.06 0.63 -12.33
C LYS A 66 0.90 0.25 -13.26
N PHE A 67 -0.32 0.46 -12.78
CA PHE A 67 -1.53 0.19 -13.55
C PHE A 67 -1.59 1.06 -14.82
N GLU A 68 -1.30 2.35 -14.70
CA GLU A 68 -1.25 3.31 -15.80
C GLU A 68 -0.15 2.97 -16.80
N GLN A 69 1.02 2.54 -16.32
CA GLN A 69 2.13 2.08 -17.15
C GLN A 69 1.69 0.90 -18.02
N ILE A 70 1.10 -0.13 -17.41
CA ILE A 70 0.65 -1.33 -18.13
C ILE A 70 -0.49 -1.00 -19.10
N GLN A 71 -1.46 -0.16 -18.71
CA GLN A 71 -2.49 0.32 -19.64
C GLN A 71 -1.89 1.05 -20.84
N THR A 72 -0.88 1.90 -20.62
CA THR A 72 -0.20 2.64 -21.70
C THR A 72 0.54 1.70 -22.64
N VAL A 73 1.21 0.68 -22.09
CA VAL A 73 1.87 -0.36 -22.89
C VAL A 73 0.85 -1.14 -23.72
N CYS A 74 -0.29 -1.52 -23.12
CA CYS A 74 -1.36 -2.23 -23.84
C CYS A 74 -1.89 -1.39 -25.01
N ARG A 75 -2.19 -0.11 -24.75
CA ARG A 75 -2.64 0.84 -25.78
C ARG A 75 -1.62 1.02 -26.89
N ARG A 76 -0.34 1.13 -26.57
CA ARG A 76 0.75 1.29 -27.55
C ARG A 76 0.93 0.05 -28.42
N ARG A 77 0.73 -1.15 -27.84
CA ARG A 77 0.84 -2.43 -28.54
C ARG A 77 -0.45 -2.84 -29.25
N GLY A 78 -1.54 -2.09 -29.09
CA GLY A 78 -2.85 -2.43 -29.66
C GLY A 78 -3.48 -3.69 -29.04
N MET A 79 -3.08 -4.04 -27.81
CA MET A 79 -3.59 -5.21 -27.09
C MET A 79 -4.60 -4.78 -26.00
N GLN A 80 -5.55 -5.66 -25.70
CA GLN A 80 -6.45 -5.46 -24.58
C GLN A 80 -5.71 -5.64 -23.25
N PHE A 81 -6.15 -4.92 -22.23
CA PHE A 81 -5.59 -5.06 -20.90
C PHE A 81 -6.05 -6.37 -20.25
N GLU A 82 -5.13 -7.08 -19.60
CA GLU A 82 -5.42 -8.24 -18.78
C GLU A 82 -4.76 -8.11 -17.41
N TRP A 83 -5.45 -8.54 -16.36
CA TRP A 83 -4.93 -8.49 -14.98
C TRP A 83 -3.66 -9.31 -14.78
N ALA A 84 -3.45 -10.36 -15.58
CA ALA A 84 -2.23 -11.17 -15.54
C ALA A 84 -0.97 -10.35 -15.87
N PHE A 85 -1.08 -9.29 -16.69
CA PHE A 85 0.07 -8.45 -17.05
C PHE A 85 0.66 -7.69 -15.87
N LEU A 86 -0.16 -7.39 -14.85
CA LEU A 86 0.35 -6.80 -13.61
C LEU A 86 1.27 -7.77 -12.88
N MET A 87 0.90 -9.05 -12.84
CA MET A 87 1.72 -10.09 -12.23
C MET A 87 3.02 -10.32 -13.00
N ASP A 88 2.94 -10.42 -14.33
CA ASP A 88 4.12 -10.65 -15.17
C ASP A 88 5.12 -9.50 -15.08
N ALA A 89 4.63 -8.25 -15.00
CA ALA A 89 5.47 -7.08 -14.85
C ALA A 89 6.22 -7.07 -13.50
N LEU A 90 5.54 -7.41 -12.41
CA LEU A 90 6.16 -7.50 -11.08
C LEU A 90 7.18 -8.64 -10.99
N GLN A 91 6.92 -9.76 -11.67
CA GLN A 91 7.86 -10.88 -11.74
C GLN A 91 9.11 -10.49 -12.52
N ALA A 92 8.96 -9.85 -13.68
CA ALA A 92 10.09 -9.41 -14.51
C ALA A 92 11.01 -8.42 -13.78
N GLU A 93 10.45 -7.52 -12.98
CA GLU A 93 11.21 -6.60 -12.12
C GLU A 93 12.06 -7.34 -11.09
N ARG A 94 11.45 -8.30 -10.38
CA ARG A 94 12.16 -9.14 -9.40
C ARG A 94 13.30 -9.92 -10.04
N ASP A 95 13.06 -10.52 -11.21
CA ASP A 95 14.07 -11.31 -11.92
C ASP A 95 15.25 -10.44 -12.40
N GLN A 96 15.01 -9.16 -12.64
CA GLN A 96 16.03 -8.17 -13.02
C GLN A 96 16.68 -7.45 -11.83
N ASN A 97 16.25 -7.72 -10.59
CA ASN A 97 16.64 -6.99 -9.38
C ASN A 97 16.52 -5.45 -9.51
N ILE A 98 15.51 -4.98 -10.26
CA ILE A 98 15.23 -3.55 -10.42
C ILE A 98 13.89 -3.22 -9.78
N THR A 99 13.83 -2.10 -9.09
CA THR A 99 12.56 -1.44 -8.73
C THR A 99 12.28 -0.39 -9.80
N ILE A 100 11.09 -0.40 -10.39
CA ILE A 100 10.60 0.76 -11.16
C ILE A 100 9.90 1.71 -10.19
#